data_AF-A0AAW0HEM5-F1
#
_entry.id   AF-A0AAW0HEM5-F1
#
_cell.length_a   1.000
_cell.length_b   1.000
_cell.length_c   1.000
_cell.angle_alpha   90.00
_cell.angle_beta   90.00
_cell.angle_gamma   90.00
#
_symmetry.space_group_name_H-M   'P 1'
#
loop_
_entity.id
_entity.type
_entity.pdbx_description
1 polymer ?
#
loop_
_entity_poly.entity_id
_entity_poly.type
_entity_poly.pdbx_seq_one_letter_code
_entity_poly.pdbx_strand_id
1 'polypeptide(L)'
;MKRLLFTVLSVEPRQKKFWRHLKVREYGLWKNNFSDTGNFGFGIQEHIDLGIKYDPSIGIYGLDFYVVLGRPGFSIADKKRRTGCIGAKYRISKEEAMHWFQQKYNGFILPGK
;
A
#
# COMPACT_ATOMS: atom_id res chain seq x y z
N MET A 1 -16.56 8.46 17.13
CA MET A 1 -16.23 8.78 15.72
C MET A 1 -14.86 8.20 15.39
N LYS A 2 -14.76 7.13 14.60
CA LYS A 2 -13.48 6.54 14.20
C LYS A 2 -12.78 7.52 13.25
N ARG A 3 -11.80 8.29 13.73
CA ARG A 3 -10.87 9.02 12.86
C ARG A 3 -9.99 7.97 12.18
N LEU A 4 -10.35 7.57 10.97
CA LEU A 4 -9.45 6.86 10.08
C LEU A 4 -8.28 7.81 9.77
N LEU A 5 -7.14 7.60 10.42
CA LEU A 5 -5.89 8.29 10.15
C LEU A 5 -5.30 7.76 8.84
N PHE A 6 -5.81 8.24 7.70
CA PHE A 6 -5.18 8.00 6.40
C PHE A 6 -3.89 8.82 6.31
N THR A 7 -2.73 8.17 6.49
CA THR A 7 -1.44 8.81 6.25
C THR A 7 -0.95 8.48 4.84
N VAL A 8 -0.87 9.47 3.96
CA VAL A 8 -0.29 9.29 2.62
C VAL A 8 1.24 9.25 2.73
N LEU A 9 1.83 8.09 2.45
CA LEU A 9 3.28 7.85 2.55
C LEU A 9 3.99 8.16 1.22
N SER A 10 4.15 9.44 0.90
CA SER A 10 4.82 9.86 -0.36
C SER A 10 6.32 10.16 -0.23
N VAL A 11 6.88 10.22 0.98
CA VAL A 11 8.26 10.69 1.24
C VAL A 11 9.11 9.55 1.78
N GLU A 12 10.38 9.44 1.37
CA GLU A 12 11.33 8.38 1.78
C GLU A 12 11.34 8.01 3.28
N PRO A 13 11.38 8.96 4.25
CA PRO A 13 11.36 8.61 5.68
C PRO A 13 10.05 7.93 6.12
N ARG A 14 8.96 8.16 5.39
CA ARG A 14 7.64 7.55 5.62
C ARG A 14 7.52 6.16 4.98
N GLN A 15 8.19 5.91 3.85
CA GLN A 15 8.33 4.56 3.28
C GLN A 15 9.04 3.60 4.23
N LYS A 16 10.06 4.07 4.97
CA LYS A 16 10.74 3.27 6.01
C LYS A 16 9.81 2.69 7.07
N LYS A 17 8.75 3.41 7.43
CA LYS A 17 7.76 2.93 8.39
C LYS A 17 6.96 1.78 7.77
N PHE A 18 6.44 1.96 6.56
CA PHE A 18 5.72 0.92 5.81
C PHE A 18 6.54 -0.37 5.63
N TRP A 19 7.85 -0.28 5.38
CA TRP A 19 8.72 -1.46 5.24
C TRP A 19 8.68 -2.40 6.45
N ARG A 20 8.57 -1.85 7.67
CA ARG A 20 8.47 -2.66 8.89
C ARG A 20 7.17 -3.44 8.96
N HIS A 21 6.10 -2.92 8.35
CA HIS A 21 4.77 -3.51 8.38
C HIS A 21 4.65 -4.68 7.41
N LEU A 22 5.37 -4.65 6.28
CA LEU A 22 5.33 -5.72 5.29
C LEU A 22 6.01 -7.02 5.77
N LYS A 23 6.96 -6.90 6.72
CA LYS A 23 7.63 -8.04 7.37
C LYS A 23 6.67 -8.87 8.24
N VAL A 24 5.61 -8.25 8.78
CA VAL A 24 4.64 -8.88 9.69
C VAL A 24 3.76 -9.92 8.98
N ARG A 25 3.49 -9.72 7.68
CA ARG A 25 2.66 -10.62 6.86
C ARG A 25 3.47 -11.65 6.06
N GLU A 26 4.73 -11.87 6.42
CA GLU A 26 5.64 -12.77 5.69
C GLU A 26 5.68 -12.53 4.17
N TYR A 27 5.56 -11.27 3.74
CA TYR A 27 5.56 -10.87 2.32
C TYR A 27 4.52 -11.59 1.44
N GLY A 28 3.52 -12.26 2.03
CA GLY A 28 2.50 -13.04 1.34
C GLY A 28 1.25 -12.22 1.07
N LEU A 29 0.93 -11.98 -0.20
CA LEU A 29 -0.33 -11.33 -0.61
C LEU A 29 -1.13 -12.23 -1.55
N TRP A 30 -2.46 -12.15 -1.45
CA TRP A 30 -3.35 -12.85 -2.37
C TRP A 30 -3.50 -12.05 -3.65
N LYS A 31 -3.67 -12.74 -4.79
CA LYS A 31 -3.92 -12.08 -6.08
C LYS A 31 -5.16 -11.17 -6.07
N ASN A 32 -6.15 -11.45 -5.21
CA ASN A 32 -7.37 -10.65 -5.09
C ASN A 32 -7.17 -9.32 -4.35
N ASN A 33 -6.07 -9.16 -3.61
CA ASN A 33 -5.73 -7.91 -2.94
C ASN A 33 -5.24 -6.82 -3.90
N PHE A 34 -4.90 -7.20 -5.13
CA PHE A 34 -4.49 -6.27 -6.18
C PHE A 34 -5.71 -5.84 -7.00
N SER A 35 -5.89 -4.52 -7.10
CA SER A 35 -6.90 -3.85 -7.93
C SER A 35 -6.45 -3.81 -9.40
N ASP A 36 -7.42 -3.71 -10.30
CA ASP A 36 -7.17 -3.59 -11.74
C ASP A 36 -6.38 -2.32 -12.11
N THR A 37 -6.51 -1.28 -11.30
CA THR A 37 -5.78 -0.01 -11.42
C THR A 37 -4.33 -0.08 -10.88
N GLY A 38 -3.84 -1.28 -10.55
CA GLY A 38 -2.45 -1.47 -10.07
C GLY A 38 -2.21 -1.05 -8.62
N ASN A 39 -3.28 -0.81 -7.85
CA ASN A 39 -3.20 -0.51 -6.42
C ASN A 39 -3.37 -1.78 -5.60
N PHE A 40 -2.84 -1.81 -4.39
CA PHE A 40 -3.02 -2.94 -3.48
C PHE A 40 -3.14 -2.50 -2.03
N GLY A 41 -3.79 -3.33 -1.22
CA GLY A 41 -3.93 -3.07 0.21
C GLY A 41 -3.80 -4.34 1.03
N PHE A 42 -3.39 -4.17 2.28
CA PHE A 42 -3.35 -5.23 3.26
C PHE A 42 -3.73 -4.70 4.64
N GLY A 43 -4.46 -5.53 5.39
CA GLY A 43 -4.81 -5.28 6.78
C GLY A 43 -3.84 -5.98 7.72
N ILE A 44 -3.44 -5.29 8.77
CA ILE A 44 -2.79 -5.86 9.95
C ILE A 44 -3.84 -5.92 11.05
N GLN A 45 -4.06 -7.10 11.60
CA GLN A 45 -5.08 -7.30 12.63
C GLN A 45 -4.66 -6.73 13.99
N GLU A 46 -3.36 -6.76 14.30
CA GLU A 46 -2.80 -6.25 15.55
C GLU A 46 -1.54 -5.43 15.32
N HIS A 47 -1.50 -4.21 15.86
CA HIS A 47 -0.33 -3.34 15.74
C HIS A 47 0.84 -3.75 16.66
N ILE A 48 0.69 -4.77 17.50
CA ILE A 48 1.73 -5.23 18.43
C ILE A 48 2.91 -5.83 17.64
N ASP A 49 2.63 -6.53 16.55
CA ASP A 49 3.63 -7.10 15.65
C ASP A 49 4.52 -6.05 14.97
N LEU A 50 4.12 -4.77 15.01
CA LEU A 50 4.87 -3.64 14.46
C LEU A 50 5.98 -3.15 15.39
N GLY A 51 6.10 -3.74 16.59
CA GLY A 51 7.12 -3.37 17.58
C GLY A 51 6.83 -2.01 18.25
N ILE A 52 5.59 -1.55 18.20
CA ILE A 52 5.14 -0.39 18.95
C ILE A 52 4.90 -0.85 20.40
N LYS A 53 5.37 -0.07 21.37
CA LYS A 53 5.13 -0.37 22.80
C LYS A 53 3.62 -0.43 23.06
N TYR A 54 3.19 -1.47 23.77
CA TYR A 54 1.81 -1.61 24.21
C TYR A 54 1.47 -0.53 25.24
N ASP A 55 0.46 0.28 24.93
CA ASP A 55 -0.13 1.24 25.87
C ASP A 55 -1.56 0.74 26.24
N PRO A 56 -1.79 0.31 27.49
CA PRO A 56 -3.07 -0.25 27.93
C PRO A 56 -4.27 0.71 27.74
N SER A 57 -4.01 2.02 27.73
CA SER A 57 -5.03 3.07 27.52
C SER A 57 -5.52 3.16 26.07
N ILE A 58 -4.69 2.73 25.12
CA ILE A 58 -4.99 2.76 23.69
C ILE A 58 -5.75 1.47 23.36
N GLY A 59 -5.22 0.29 23.71
CA GLY A 59 -5.85 -1.00 23.40
C GLY A 59 -5.45 -1.55 22.02
N ILE A 60 -5.83 -2.80 21.71
CA ILE A 60 -5.44 -3.49 20.47
C ILE A 60 -6.29 -2.98 19.30
N TYR A 61 -5.62 -2.35 18.33
CA TYR A 61 -6.24 -1.92 17.08
C TYR A 61 -5.59 -2.58 15.87
N GLY A 62 -6.44 -2.97 14.92
CA GLY A 62 -6.05 -3.32 13.57
C GLY A 62 -5.91 -2.08 12.68
N LEU A 63 -5.03 -2.15 11.70
CA LEU A 63 -4.71 -1.09 10.76
C LEU A 63 -4.84 -1.61 9.34
N ASP A 64 -5.52 -0.85 8.49
CA ASP A 64 -5.59 -1.13 7.06
C ASP A 64 -4.62 -0.22 6.31
N PHE A 65 -3.76 -0.83 5.50
CA PHE A 65 -2.84 -0.14 4.61
C PHE A 65 -3.35 -0.24 3.17
N TYR A 66 -3.45 0.91 2.51
CA TYR A 66 -3.73 1.00 1.09
C TYR A 66 -2.59 1.71 0.39
N VAL A 67 -2.06 1.08 -0.64
CA VAL A 67 -0.90 1.53 -1.40
C VAL A 67 -1.35 1.86 -2.82
N VAL A 68 -1.13 3.11 -3.19
CA VAL A 68 -1.34 3.59 -4.55
C VAL A 68 0.00 3.63 -5.26
N LEU A 69 0.12 2.87 -6.35
CA LEU A 69 1.30 2.91 -7.20
C LEU A 69 1.09 3.97 -8.28
N GLY A 70 2.12 4.77 -8.55
CA GLY A 70 2.09 5.80 -9.56
C GLY A 70 3.44 5.91 -10.27
N ARG A 71 3.40 6.07 -11.59
CA ARG A 71 4.57 6.43 -12.39
C ARG A 71 4.87 7.94 -12.26
N PRO A 72 6.12 8.38 -12.48
CA PRO A 72 6.51 9.79 -12.36
C PRO A 72 5.80 10.68 -13.38
N GLY A 73 4.76 11.41 -12.95
CA GLY A 73 3.87 12.16 -13.84
C GLY A 73 2.38 11.91 -13.58
N PHE A 74 2.06 10.95 -12.70
CA PHE A 74 0.68 10.64 -12.31
C PHE A 74 -0.09 11.84 -11.72
N SER A 75 0.61 12.82 -11.14
CA SER A 75 0.00 14.03 -10.57
C SER A 75 -0.66 14.95 -11.59
N ILE A 76 -0.52 14.71 -12.91
CA ILE A 76 -1.11 15.56 -13.95
C ILE A 76 -2.64 15.61 -13.91
N ALA A 77 -3.28 14.55 -13.41
CA ALA A 77 -4.72 14.51 -13.19
C ALA A 77 -5.15 15.35 -11.98
N ASP A 78 -4.28 15.50 -10.98
CA ASP A 78 -4.56 16.20 -9.72
C ASP A 78 -4.16 17.69 -9.75
N LYS A 79 -3.46 18.15 -10.80
CA LYS A 79 -2.98 19.53 -10.91
C LYS A 79 -4.13 20.51 -11.09
N LYS A 80 -4.16 21.61 -10.32
CA LYS A 80 -5.15 22.69 -10.49
C LYS A 80 -5.05 23.42 -11.84
N ARG A 81 -3.83 23.58 -12.38
CA ARG A 81 -3.56 24.31 -13.64
C ARG A 81 -3.08 23.32 -14.70
N ARG A 82 -3.66 23.41 -15.91
CA ARG A 82 -3.37 22.50 -17.05
C ARG A 82 -3.53 21.03 -16.66
N THR A 83 -4.72 20.67 -16.18
CA THR A 83 -5.13 19.27 -15.96
C THR A 83 -5.00 18.48 -17.25
N GLY A 84 -4.40 17.29 -17.18
CA GLY A 84 -4.29 16.37 -18.30
C GLY A 84 -4.83 15.00 -17.94
N CYS A 85 -5.31 14.26 -18.93
CA CYS A 85 -5.70 12.86 -18.74
C CYS A 85 -4.46 11.97 -18.75
N ILE A 86 -4.46 10.97 -17.86
CA ILE A 86 -3.44 9.92 -17.88
C ILE A 86 -3.81 8.91 -18.97
N GLY A 87 -2.96 8.81 -19.99
CA GLY A 87 -3.14 7.87 -21.09
C GLY A 87 -3.16 6.42 -20.62
N ALA A 88 -3.94 5.56 -21.30
CA ALA A 88 -4.14 4.16 -20.90
C ALA A 88 -2.83 3.38 -20.74
N LYS A 89 -1.87 3.57 -21.66
CA LYS A 89 -0.54 2.94 -21.62
C LYS A 89 0.31 3.34 -20.42
N TYR A 90 0.04 4.49 -19.82
CA TYR A 90 0.78 5.02 -18.69
C TYR A 90 0.20 4.55 -17.34
N ARG A 91 -1.04 4.05 -17.34
CA ARG A 91 -1.66 3.46 -16.16
C ARG A 91 -0.98 2.14 -15.83
N ILE A 92 -0.88 1.85 -14.54
CA ILE A 92 -0.30 0.60 -14.04
C ILE A 92 -1.40 -0.45 -14.08
N SER A 93 -1.10 -1.61 -14.66
CA SER A 93 -2.01 -2.76 -14.64
C SER A 93 -1.82 -3.57 -13.36
N LYS A 94 -2.82 -4.40 -13.03
CA LYS A 94 -2.73 -5.36 -11.93
C LYS A 94 -1.48 -6.25 -12.00
N GLU A 95 -1.16 -6.76 -13.19
CA GLU A 95 -0.01 -7.63 -13.43
C GLU A 95 1.32 -6.91 -13.20
N GLU A 96 1.40 -5.65 -13.65
CA GLU A 96 2.59 -4.83 -13.42
C GLU A 96 2.80 -4.54 -11.93
N ALA A 97 1.72 -4.28 -11.19
CA ALA A 97 1.79 -4.10 -9.75
C ALA A 97 2.25 -5.37 -9.01
N MET A 98 1.78 -6.54 -9.44
CA MET A 98 2.22 -7.84 -8.91
C MET A 98 3.70 -8.08 -9.16
N HIS A 99 4.17 -7.82 -10.38
CA HIS A 99 5.58 -7.98 -10.75
C HIS A 99 6.48 -6.98 -10.00
N TRP A 100 6.00 -5.74 -9.80
CA TRP A 100 6.71 -4.75 -8.99
C TRP A 100 6.83 -5.19 -7.53
N PHE A 101 5.78 -5.78 -6.96
CA PHE A 101 5.79 -6.31 -5.59
C PHE A 101 6.79 -7.45 -5.42
N GLN A 102 6.84 -8.39 -6.37
CA GLN A 102 7.81 -9.49 -6.38
C GLN A 102 9.24 -8.99 -6.53
N GLN A 103 9.52 -8.06 -7.45
CA GLN A 103 10.87 -7.55 -7.66
C GLN A 103 11.39 -6.70 -6.51
N LYS A 104 10.53 -5.86 -5.91
CA LYS A 104 10.98 -4.90 -4.89
C LYS A 104 11.08 -5.51 -3.50
N TYR A 105 10.22 -6.47 -3.19
CA TYR A 105 10.11 -7.05 -1.84
C TYR A 105 10.31 -8.55 -1.78
N ASN A 106 10.63 -9.21 -2.90
CA ASN A 106 10.70 -10.66 -3.00
C ASN A 106 9.43 -11.34 -2.47
N GLY A 107 8.29 -10.66 -2.60
CA GLY A 107 7.05 -11.09 -1.98
C GLY A 107 6.39 -12.24 -2.73
N PHE A 108 5.76 -13.13 -1.98
CA PHE A 108 5.09 -14.31 -2.51
C PHE A 108 3.64 -13.96 -2.82
N ILE A 109 3.21 -14.26 -4.05
CA ILE A 109 1.81 -14.06 -4.45
C ILE A 109 1.12 -15.41 -4.46
N LEU A 110 0.10 -15.54 -3.62
CA LEU A 110 -0.71 -16.75 -3.54
C LEU A 110 -1.79 -16.71 -4.64
N PRO A 111 -1.93 -17.77 -5.46
CA PRO A 111 -3.10 -17.92 -6.31
C PRO A 111 -4.36 -17.97 -5.42
N GLY A 112 -5.45 -17.36 -5.88
CA GLY A 112 -6.66 -17.08 -5.08
C GLY A 112 -7.28 -18.31 -4.42
N LYS A 113 -8.14 -18.06 -3.42
CA LYS A 113 -8.90 -19.11 -2.71
C LYS A 113 -10.01 -19.66 -3.59
#